data_AF-X1KKH2-F1
#
_entry.id   AF-X1KKH2-F1
#
_cell.length_a   1.000
_cell.length_b   1.000
_cell.length_c   1.000
_cell.angle_alpha   90.00
_cell.angle_beta   90.00
_cell.angle_gamma   90.00
#
_symmetry.space_group_name_H-M   'P 1'
#
loop_
_entity.id
_entity.type
_entity.pdbx_description
1 polymer ?
#
loop_
_entity_poly.entity_id
_entity_poly.type
_entity_poly.pdbx_seq_one_letter_code
_entity_poly.pdbx_strand_id
1 'polypeptide(L)'
;TITSNTLCSHLQVTLATVLTGETITINGLLFTAHGTVTDIPNRQFSIATGDTEAAVEFCLCVNNATYGVPGVLAESSAGVVQLTSESPGETLITAVSTDATFTVVTVEAQSYVEIDPLILDSTFTHLACKVTSTATGHVAVILIRGKYVKAIAQKVGASYPA
;
A
#
# COMPACT_ATOMS: atom_id res chain seq x y z
N THR A 1 -12.73 2.02 -9.49
CA THR A 1 -12.45 3.10 -8.52
C THR A 1 -11.45 2.56 -7.53
N ILE A 2 -10.29 3.21 -7.38
CA ILE A 2 -9.36 2.89 -6.29
C ILE A 2 -9.80 3.76 -5.12
N THR A 3 -10.14 3.13 -4.00
CA THR A 3 -10.39 3.85 -2.74
C THR A 3 -9.04 4.14 -2.09
N SER A 4 -8.84 5.33 -1.53
CA SER A 4 -7.63 5.63 -0.76
C SER A 4 -7.37 4.53 0.28
N ASN A 5 -6.11 4.13 0.44
CA ASN A 5 -5.61 3.10 1.36
C ASN A 5 -6.00 1.66 1.00
N THR A 6 -6.47 1.45 -0.23
CA THR A 6 -6.71 0.13 -0.81
C THR A 6 -5.90 -0.03 -2.09
N LEU A 7 -5.39 -1.23 -2.33
CA LEU A 7 -4.68 -1.60 -3.55
C LEU A 7 -3.46 -0.69 -3.87
N CYS A 8 -2.62 -0.45 -2.88
CA CYS A 8 -1.46 0.42 -2.98
C CYS A 8 -0.17 -0.38 -3.20
N SER A 9 0.81 0.20 -3.92
CA SER A 9 2.19 -0.31 -3.95
C SER A 9 3.03 0.27 -2.83
N HIS A 10 2.73 1.50 -2.39
CA HIS A 10 3.35 2.15 -1.23
C HIS A 10 2.31 2.83 -0.34
N LEU A 11 2.45 2.61 0.97
CA LEU A 11 1.57 3.15 1.99
C LEU A 11 2.38 3.59 3.21
N GLN A 12 1.93 4.62 3.92
CA GLN A 12 2.49 5.06 5.18
C GLN A 12 1.47 4.90 6.31
N VAL A 13 1.92 4.42 7.45
CA VAL A 13 1.17 4.35 8.70
C VAL A 13 1.91 5.16 9.74
N THR A 14 1.34 6.25 10.22
CA THR A 14 1.85 6.98 11.38
C THR A 14 1.21 6.42 12.65
N LEU A 15 2.04 6.04 13.61
CA LEU A 15 1.63 5.71 14.96
C LEU A 15 1.76 6.97 15.81
N ALA A 16 0.66 7.40 16.45
CA ALA A 16 0.63 8.58 17.28
C ALA A 16 -0.10 8.27 18.59
N THR A 17 0.65 8.07 19.66
CA THR A 17 0.15 7.72 21.00
C THR A 17 -0.79 6.51 20.98
N VAL A 18 -0.41 5.47 20.25
CA VAL A 18 -1.19 4.23 20.15
C VAL A 18 -1.42 3.62 21.54
N LEU A 19 -2.63 3.16 21.81
CA LEU A 19 -3.07 2.60 23.08
C LEU A 19 -3.15 1.08 23.02
N THR A 20 -3.07 0.44 24.19
CA THR A 20 -3.19 -1.02 24.29
C THR A 20 -4.56 -1.48 23.80
N GLY A 21 -4.58 -2.50 22.94
CA GLY A 21 -5.80 -3.08 22.38
C GLY A 21 -6.27 -2.43 21.08
N GLU A 22 -5.69 -1.29 20.68
CA GLU A 22 -5.95 -0.69 19.37
C GLU A 22 -5.38 -1.56 18.26
N THR A 23 -5.96 -1.45 17.07
CA THR A 23 -5.69 -2.39 15.99
C THR A 23 -5.51 -1.74 14.64
N ILE A 24 -4.73 -2.42 13.80
CA ILE A 24 -4.62 -2.13 12.38
C ILE A 24 -4.63 -3.44 11.59
N THR A 25 -5.38 -3.47 10.51
CA THR A 25 -5.45 -4.61 9.59
C THR A 25 -4.64 -4.31 8.34
N ILE A 26 -3.68 -5.19 8.00
CA ILE A 26 -2.90 -5.12 6.75
C ILE A 26 -3.20 -6.38 5.93
N ASN A 27 -3.72 -6.22 4.71
CA ASN A 27 -4.08 -7.32 3.82
C ASN A 27 -4.94 -8.42 4.48
N GLY A 28 -5.84 -8.02 5.39
CA GLY A 28 -6.73 -8.92 6.12
C GLY A 28 -6.11 -9.54 7.39
N LEU A 29 -4.84 -9.30 7.68
CA LEU A 29 -4.19 -9.72 8.92
C LEU A 29 -4.31 -8.62 9.98
N LEU A 30 -4.91 -8.97 11.12
CA LEU A 30 -5.08 -8.07 12.25
C LEU A 30 -3.80 -8.02 13.08
N PHE A 31 -3.32 -6.81 13.35
CA PHE A 31 -2.24 -6.52 14.29
C PHE A 31 -2.80 -5.72 15.47
N THR A 32 -2.34 -6.03 16.67
CA THR A 32 -2.86 -5.43 17.90
C THR A 32 -1.73 -4.81 18.72
N ALA A 33 -1.92 -3.56 19.13
CA ALA A 33 -1.01 -2.90 20.04
C ALA A 33 -1.09 -3.54 21.43
N HIS A 34 0.05 -3.93 21.97
CA HIS A 34 0.16 -4.54 23.29
C HIS A 34 1.05 -3.68 24.19
N GLY A 35 0.64 -3.51 25.45
CA GLY A 35 1.26 -2.51 26.33
C GLY A 35 2.77 -2.68 26.53
N THR A 36 3.28 -3.92 26.58
CA THR A 36 4.67 -4.19 27.00
C THR A 36 5.40 -5.30 26.26
N VAL A 37 4.75 -5.99 25.33
CA VAL A 37 5.29 -7.23 24.74
C VAL A 37 5.01 -7.24 23.25
N THR A 38 6.00 -7.65 22.47
CA THR A 38 5.84 -8.02 21.08
C THR A 38 5.72 -9.54 20.99
N ASP A 39 4.54 -10.02 20.61
CA ASP A 39 4.22 -11.44 20.43
C ASP A 39 3.85 -11.67 18.96
N ILE A 40 4.88 -12.02 18.18
CA ILE A 40 4.81 -12.15 16.73
C ILE A 40 3.80 -13.22 16.28
N PRO A 41 3.75 -14.45 16.85
CA PRO A 41 2.72 -15.43 16.52
C PRO A 41 1.29 -14.92 16.65
N ASN A 42 1.04 -14.05 17.63
CA ASN A 42 -0.27 -13.42 17.87
C ASN A 42 -0.43 -12.06 17.17
N ARG A 43 0.57 -11.62 16.39
CA ARG A 43 0.60 -10.31 15.69
C ARG A 43 0.42 -9.13 16.64
N GLN A 44 1.00 -9.24 17.83
CA GLN A 44 0.98 -8.19 18.83
C GLN A 44 2.32 -7.47 18.86
N PHE A 45 2.30 -6.14 18.91
CA PHE A 45 3.52 -5.33 18.96
C PHE A 45 3.52 -4.43 20.19
N SER A 46 4.68 -4.28 20.82
CA SER A 46 4.84 -3.48 22.03
C SER A 46 4.72 -1.98 21.74
N ILE A 47 4.05 -1.25 22.64
CA ILE A 47 3.97 0.21 22.63
C ILE A 47 4.63 0.88 23.85
N ALA A 48 5.39 0.12 24.64
CA ALA A 48 5.83 0.53 25.98
C ALA A 48 6.69 1.80 26.04
N THR A 49 7.46 2.05 24.98
CA THR A 49 8.54 3.03 24.97
C THR A 49 8.26 4.26 24.12
N GLY A 50 7.06 4.34 23.52
CA GLY A 50 6.63 5.45 22.68
C GLY A 50 6.49 5.07 21.20
N ASP A 51 6.08 6.04 20.39
CA ASP A 51 5.65 5.82 19.01
C ASP A 51 6.78 5.36 18.08
N THR A 52 8.01 5.84 18.31
CA THR A 52 9.16 5.48 17.45
C THR A 52 9.50 4.00 17.59
N GLU A 53 9.61 3.52 18.82
CA GLU A 53 9.89 2.13 19.12
C GLU A 53 8.69 1.24 18.80
N ALA A 54 7.46 1.70 19.04
CA ALA A 54 6.25 0.98 18.64
C ALA A 54 6.21 0.71 17.13
N ALA A 55 6.63 1.68 16.31
CA ALA A 55 6.73 1.51 14.87
C ALA A 55 7.77 0.45 14.48
N VAL A 56 8.90 0.38 15.18
CA VAL A 56 9.93 -0.67 14.98
C VAL A 56 9.34 -2.05 15.32
N GLU A 57 8.68 -2.17 16.48
CA GLU A 57 8.05 -3.41 16.92
C GLU A 57 6.93 -3.88 15.97
N PHE A 58 6.16 -2.93 15.44
CA PHE A 58 5.16 -3.22 14.40
C PHE A 58 5.82 -3.74 13.11
N CYS A 59 6.92 -3.13 12.67
CA CYS A 59 7.68 -3.63 11.52
C CYS A 59 8.21 -5.06 11.74
N LEU A 60 8.64 -5.41 12.96
CA LEU A 60 9.06 -6.79 13.27
C LEU A 60 7.92 -7.79 13.08
N CYS A 61 6.70 -7.43 13.48
CA CYS A 61 5.52 -8.26 13.27
C CYS A 61 5.15 -8.38 11.78
N VAL A 62 5.15 -7.27 11.04
CA VAL A 62 4.80 -7.26 9.61
C VAL A 62 5.81 -8.04 8.76
N ASN A 63 7.11 -7.86 9.02
CA ASN A 63 8.19 -8.50 8.25
C ASN A 63 8.46 -9.96 8.63
N ASN A 64 7.72 -10.52 9.60
CA ASN A 64 7.97 -11.89 10.01
C ASN A 64 7.61 -12.88 8.88
N ALA A 65 8.56 -13.75 8.52
CA ALA A 65 8.39 -14.68 7.41
C ALA A 65 7.27 -15.72 7.58
N THR A 66 6.84 -16.00 8.81
CA THR A 66 5.79 -17.01 9.10
C THR A 66 4.44 -16.38 9.41
N TYR A 67 4.43 -15.31 10.22
CA TYR A 67 3.21 -14.72 10.76
C TYR A 67 2.90 -13.33 10.23
N GLY A 68 3.86 -12.69 9.56
CA GLY A 68 3.76 -11.36 9.00
C GLY A 68 2.89 -11.30 7.74
N VAL A 69 3.06 -10.23 6.96
CA VAL A 69 2.28 -9.99 5.75
C VAL A 69 3.10 -10.43 4.53
N PRO A 70 2.69 -11.50 3.81
CA PRO A 70 3.43 -11.96 2.63
C PRO A 70 3.50 -10.89 1.54
N GLY A 71 4.69 -10.69 0.96
CA GLY A 71 4.92 -9.77 -0.15
C GLY A 71 4.92 -8.29 0.23
N VAL A 72 4.98 -7.97 1.53
CA VAL A 72 5.00 -6.60 2.05
C VAL A 72 6.21 -6.40 2.94
N LEU A 73 7.01 -5.39 2.61
CA LEU A 73 8.13 -4.92 3.42
C LEU A 73 7.69 -3.71 4.25
N ALA A 74 8.00 -3.71 5.54
CA ALA A 74 7.75 -2.61 6.47
C ALA A 74 9.05 -2.00 6.99
N GLU A 75 9.18 -0.67 6.89
CA GLU A 75 10.34 0.08 7.38
C GLU A 75 9.88 1.24 8.26
N SER A 76 10.46 1.37 9.45
CA SER A 76 10.09 2.41 10.43
C SER A 76 11.07 3.57 10.43
N SER A 77 10.56 4.80 10.51
CA SER A 77 11.32 6.02 10.76
C SER A 77 10.52 6.98 11.64
N ALA A 78 11.00 7.23 12.86
CA ALA A 78 10.44 8.21 13.80
C ALA A 78 8.91 8.11 14.01
N GLY A 79 8.39 6.89 14.22
CA GLY A 79 6.95 6.65 14.45
C GLY A 79 6.11 6.53 13.18
N VAL A 80 6.72 6.68 12.00
CA VAL A 80 6.09 6.45 10.71
C VAL A 80 6.61 5.14 10.13
N VAL A 81 5.69 4.30 9.65
CA VAL A 81 6.00 3.02 9.01
C VAL A 81 5.66 3.12 7.54
N GLN A 82 6.66 2.89 6.69
CA GLN A 82 6.50 2.74 5.24
C GLN A 82 6.27 1.27 4.92
N LEU A 83 5.16 0.97 4.25
CA LEU A 83 4.83 -0.34 3.72
C LEU A 83 5.01 -0.32 2.20
N THR A 84 5.77 -1.29 1.69
CA THR A 84 6.14 -1.40 0.28
C THR A 84 5.78 -2.79 -0.24
N SER A 85 5.10 -2.86 -1.39
CA SER A 85 4.86 -4.12 -2.08
C SER A 85 6.17 -4.62 -2.69
N GLU A 86 6.58 -5.83 -2.32
CA GLU A 86 7.82 -6.44 -2.83
C GLU A 86 7.69 -6.88 -4.30
N SER A 87 6.47 -7.08 -4.77
CA SER A 87 6.17 -7.41 -6.17
C SER A 87 4.96 -6.59 -6.64
N PRO A 88 5.18 -5.32 -7.02
CA PRO A 88 4.12 -4.42 -7.46
C PRO A 88 3.33 -5.01 -8.63
N GLY A 89 2.02 -5.16 -8.45
CA GLY A 89 1.08 -5.69 -9.46
C GLY A 89 0.64 -7.12 -9.18
N GLU A 90 1.39 -7.84 -8.36
CA GLU A 90 0.99 -9.13 -7.79
C GLU A 90 0.55 -8.96 -6.33
N THR A 91 1.37 -8.28 -5.53
CA THR A 91 1.01 -7.92 -4.16
C THR A 91 0.50 -6.48 -4.12
N LEU A 92 -0.67 -6.32 -3.52
CA LEU A 92 -1.32 -5.03 -3.33
C LEU A 92 -1.56 -4.84 -1.83
N ILE A 93 -1.29 -3.63 -1.33
CA ILE A 93 -1.40 -3.31 0.09
C ILE A 93 -2.74 -2.64 0.35
N THR A 94 -3.46 -3.14 1.34
CA THR A 94 -4.63 -2.51 1.94
C THR A 94 -4.44 -2.43 3.44
N ALA A 95 -4.53 -1.22 3.99
CA ALA A 95 -4.39 -0.97 5.42
C ALA A 95 -5.63 -0.25 5.95
N VAL A 96 -6.20 -0.78 7.03
CA VAL A 96 -7.41 -0.21 7.65
C VAL A 96 -7.25 -0.22 9.17
N SER A 97 -7.52 0.91 9.79
CA SER A 97 -7.73 1.04 11.24
C SER A 97 -8.94 1.93 11.48
N THR A 98 -9.66 1.66 12.56
CA THR A 98 -10.73 2.54 13.06
C THR A 98 -10.24 3.45 14.18
N ASP A 99 -9.04 3.18 14.71
CA ASP A 99 -8.45 3.89 15.82
C ASP A 99 -7.70 5.12 15.29
N ALA A 100 -8.00 6.30 15.83
CA ALA A 100 -7.49 7.58 15.31
C ALA A 100 -5.97 7.78 15.54
N THR A 101 -5.36 6.94 16.39
CA THR A 101 -3.93 6.89 16.68
C THR A 101 -3.11 6.27 15.53
N PHE A 102 -3.77 5.59 14.58
CA PHE A 102 -3.18 5.17 13.31
C PHE A 102 -3.63 6.08 12.19
N THR A 103 -2.71 6.84 11.63
CA THR A 103 -2.98 7.62 10.41
C THR A 103 -2.43 6.86 9.20
N VAL A 104 -3.33 6.36 8.35
CA VAL A 104 -2.99 5.61 7.14
C VAL A 104 -3.05 6.53 5.92
N VAL A 105 -1.93 6.66 5.21
CA VAL A 105 -1.78 7.52 4.03
C VAL A 105 -1.27 6.72 2.85
N THR A 106 -2.00 6.77 1.73
CA THR A 106 -1.51 6.21 0.46
C THR A 106 -0.41 7.10 -0.12
N VAL A 107 0.75 6.50 -0.40
CA VAL A 107 1.84 7.20 -1.09
C VAL A 107 1.77 6.90 -2.59
N GLU A 108 1.60 5.64 -2.96
CA GLU A 108 1.46 5.21 -4.35
C GLU A 108 0.35 4.16 -4.47
N ALA A 109 -0.71 4.51 -5.19
CA ALA A 109 -1.76 3.58 -5.57
C ALA A 109 -1.35 2.80 -6.83
N GLN A 110 -1.71 1.52 -6.89
CA GLN A 110 -1.50 0.71 -8.08
C GLN A 110 -2.83 0.17 -8.61
N SER A 111 -2.98 0.19 -9.93
CA SER A 111 -4.03 -0.56 -10.61
C SER A 111 -3.46 -1.15 -11.88
N TYR A 112 -3.81 -2.40 -12.13
CA TYR A 112 -3.48 -3.09 -13.37
C TYR A 112 -4.76 -3.58 -14.03
N VAL A 113 -4.70 -3.65 -15.36
CA VAL A 113 -5.69 -4.34 -16.19
C VAL A 113 -4.90 -5.37 -16.96
N GLU A 114 -5.10 -6.64 -16.61
CA GLU A 114 -4.63 -7.74 -17.44
C GLU A 114 -5.69 -8.01 -18.51
N ILE A 115 -5.28 -8.06 -19.77
CA ILE A 115 -6.17 -8.34 -20.89
C ILE A 115 -5.65 -9.57 -21.61
N ASP A 116 -6.47 -10.62 -21.64
CA ASP A 116 -6.18 -11.82 -22.40
C ASP A 116 -6.13 -11.47 -23.90
N PRO A 117 -5.06 -11.86 -24.64
CA PRO A 117 -4.95 -11.61 -26.07
C PRO A 117 -6.11 -12.18 -26.90
N LEU A 118 -6.86 -13.16 -26.40
CA LEU A 118 -8.00 -13.76 -27.12
C LEU A 118 -9.26 -12.86 -27.15
N ILE A 119 -9.33 -11.83 -26.31
CA ILE A 119 -10.53 -10.98 -26.12
C ILE A 119 -10.39 -9.61 -26.82
N LEU A 120 -9.16 -9.21 -27.20
CA LEU A 120 -8.91 -7.97 -27.93
C LEU A 120 -9.12 -8.17 -29.44
N ASP A 121 -10.35 -7.94 -29.91
CA ASP A 121 -10.62 -7.79 -31.32
C ASP A 121 -10.35 -6.35 -31.81
N SER A 122 -10.61 -6.08 -33.08
CA SER A 122 -10.39 -4.76 -33.70
C SER A 122 -11.25 -3.62 -33.12
N THR A 123 -12.23 -3.92 -32.25
CA THR A 123 -13.10 -2.90 -31.64
C THR A 123 -12.46 -2.22 -30.44
N PHE A 124 -11.45 -2.83 -29.80
CA PHE A 124 -10.70 -2.24 -28.69
C PHE A 124 -9.46 -1.49 -29.19
N THR A 125 -9.61 -0.19 -29.40
CA THR A 125 -8.56 0.65 -30.01
C THR A 125 -7.70 1.42 -29.00
N HIS A 126 -8.14 1.54 -27.74
CA HIS A 126 -7.49 2.37 -26.72
C HIS A 126 -7.58 1.74 -25.33
N LEU A 127 -6.55 1.96 -24.51
CA LEU A 127 -6.58 1.75 -23.06
C LEU A 127 -6.37 3.11 -22.38
N ALA A 128 -7.22 3.43 -21.41
CA ALA A 128 -7.13 4.66 -20.65
C ALA A 128 -7.19 4.36 -19.15
N CYS A 129 -6.36 5.05 -18.37
CA CYS A 129 -6.49 5.11 -16.92
C CYS A 129 -7.03 6.49 -16.54
N LYS A 130 -8.13 6.52 -15.78
CA LYS A 130 -8.67 7.74 -15.20
C LYS A 130 -8.45 7.68 -13.69
N VAL A 131 -7.80 8.71 -13.15
CA VAL A 131 -7.72 8.90 -11.71
C VAL A 131 -8.57 10.09 -11.31
N THR A 132 -9.38 9.88 -10.29
CA THR A 132 -10.16 10.91 -9.61
C THR A 132 -9.60 10.99 -8.20
N SER A 133 -9.15 12.17 -7.77
CA SER A 133 -8.67 12.40 -6.42
C SER A 133 -9.39 13.58 -5.79
N THR A 134 -9.70 13.47 -4.51
CA THR A 134 -10.16 14.59 -3.67
C THR A 134 -9.02 15.19 -2.84
N ALA A 135 -7.81 14.65 -2.95
CA ALA A 135 -6.64 15.10 -2.21
C ALA A 135 -6.10 16.43 -2.78
N THR A 136 -5.66 17.31 -1.88
CA THR A 136 -4.91 18.52 -2.20
C THR A 136 -3.47 18.14 -2.59
N GLY A 137 -3.26 17.76 -3.85
CA GLY A 137 -1.95 17.40 -4.37
C GLY A 137 -1.95 17.09 -5.86
N HIS A 138 -0.77 17.11 -6.46
CA HIS A 138 -0.60 16.63 -7.84
C HIS A 138 -0.69 15.11 -7.84
N VAL A 139 -1.60 14.58 -8.66
CA VAL A 139 -1.71 13.14 -8.87
C VAL A 139 -1.15 12.82 -10.24
N ALA A 140 -0.09 12.02 -10.26
CA ALA A 140 0.47 11.49 -11.49
C ALA A 140 -0.09 10.10 -11.76
N VAL A 141 -0.35 9.81 -13.03
CA VAL A 141 -0.82 8.51 -13.49
C VAL A 141 0.07 8.11 -14.65
N ILE A 142 0.64 6.91 -14.55
CA ILE A 142 1.46 6.35 -15.61
C ILE A 142 0.85 5.01 -15.99
N LEU A 143 0.55 4.86 -17.29
CA LEU A 143 0.24 3.57 -17.87
C LEU A 143 1.57 2.91 -18.24
N ILE A 144 1.92 1.86 -17.51
CA ILE A 144 3.09 1.03 -17.77
C ILE A 144 2.62 -0.21 -18.52
N ARG A 145 3.27 -0.52 -19.65
CA ARG A 145 2.98 -1.73 -20.44
C ARG A 145 4.07 -2.77 -20.21
N GLY A 146 3.66 -4.03 -20.06
CA GLY A 146 4.56 -5.18 -20.10
C GLY A 146 5.15 -5.47 -21.49
N LYS A 147 5.70 -6.67 -21.67
CA LYS A 147 6.35 -7.10 -22.94
C LYS A 147 5.36 -7.05 -24.11
N TYR A 148 5.81 -6.52 -25.25
CA TYR A 148 4.97 -6.28 -26.41
C TYR A 148 5.45 -6.98 -27.67
N VAL A 149 4.50 -7.24 -28.58
CA VAL A 149 4.77 -7.74 -29.94
C VAL A 149 4.58 -6.63 -30.99
N LYS A 150 3.86 -5.54 -30.65
CA LYS A 150 3.60 -4.39 -31.56
C LYS A 150 3.79 -3.04 -30.86
N ALA A 151 4.27 -2.05 -31.63
CA ALA A 151 4.38 -0.67 -31.19
C ALA A 151 2.99 -0.03 -31.10
N ILE A 152 2.79 0.81 -30.09
CA ILE A 152 1.59 1.65 -29.91
C ILE A 152 2.02 3.06 -29.52
N ALA A 153 1.24 4.06 -29.93
CA ALA A 153 1.48 5.45 -29.54
C ALA A 153 0.87 5.71 -28.16
N GLN A 154 1.70 5.89 -27.13
CA GLN A 154 1.24 6.37 -25.84
C GLN A 154 1.01 7.89 -25.91
N LYS A 155 -0.17 8.33 -25.46
CA LYS A 155 -0.52 9.75 -25.32
C LYS A 155 -0.76 10.01 -23.83
N VAL A 156 -0.08 11.02 -23.28
CA VAL A 156 -0.30 11.52 -21.92
C VAL A 156 -0.80 12.94 -22.00
N GLY A 157 -1.78 13.30 -21.18
CA GLY A 157 -2.43 14.63 -21.23
C GLY A 157 -1.52 15.81 -20.87
N ALA A 158 -0.34 15.54 -20.30
CA ALA A 158 0.65 16.55 -19.89
C ALA A 158 1.98 16.43 -20.64
N SER A 159 1.96 16.06 -21.93
CA SER A 159 3.16 16.20 -22.76
C SER A 159 3.38 17.69 -23.10
N TYR A 160 4.56 18.23 -22.77
CA TYR A 160 5.02 19.51 -23.32
C TYR A 160 4.86 19.48 -24.85
N PRO A 161 4.37 20.56 -25.51
CA PRO A 161 4.23 20.54 -26.96
C PRO A 161 5.61 20.30 -27.60
N ALA A 162 5.61 19.43 -28.60
CA ALA A 162 6.79 19.14 -29.41
C ALA A 162 7.28 20.39 -30.15
#